data_AF-A0A0F5ZQ40-F1
#
_entry.id   AF-A0A0F5ZQ40-F1
#
_cell.length_a   1.000
_cell.length_b   1.000
_cell.length_c   1.000
_cell.angle_alpha   90.00
_cell.angle_beta   90.00
_cell.angle_gamma   90.00
#
_symmetry.space_group_name_H-M   'P 1'
#
loop_
_entity.id
_entity.type
_entity.pdbx_description
1 polymer ?
#
loop_
_entity_poly.entity_id
_entity_poly.type
_entity_poly.pdbx_seq_one_letter_code
_entity_poly.pdbx_strand_id
1 'polypeptide(L)'
;MQSAAAIITDDADAPKVASITHLQNGVENSTWPGWTVNLTNTSTTSTKVQLNFNDGLHQADFGADYNGKVHVYTTSGAFLKEVNLNSSNGWRA
;
A
#
# COMPACT_ATOMS: atom_id res chain seq x y z
N MET A 1 41.96 31.03 10.38
CA MET A 1 40.93 29.99 10.60
C MET A 1 40.27 29.76 9.25
N GLN A 2 40.46 28.59 8.65
CA GLN A 2 39.90 28.26 7.34
C GLN A 2 38.62 27.45 7.58
N SER A 3 37.48 27.89 7.03
CA SER A 3 36.27 27.08 7.09
C SER A 3 36.39 25.91 6.11
N ALA A 4 35.99 24.73 6.54
CA ALA A 4 35.85 23.57 5.68
C ALA A 4 34.36 23.39 5.36
N ALA A 5 34.04 23.10 4.10
CA ALA A 5 32.69 22.73 3.71
C ALA A 5 32.38 21.34 4.28
N ALA A 6 31.32 21.22 5.08
CA ALA A 6 30.76 19.93 5.48
C ALA A 6 29.71 19.52 4.44
N ILE A 7 29.89 18.35 3.84
CA ILE A 7 28.86 17.71 3.03
C ILE A 7 28.14 16.71 3.93
N ILE A 8 26.83 16.92 4.14
CA ILE A 8 25.96 15.92 4.76
C ILE A 8 25.23 15.24 3.60
N THR A 9 25.56 13.97 3.36
CA THR A 9 24.88 13.13 2.39
C THR A 9 23.87 12.28 3.15
N ASP A 10 22.58 12.46 2.86
CA ASP A 10 21.52 11.56 3.31
C ASP A 10 21.14 10.67 2.12
N ASP A 11 21.55 9.40 2.17
CA ASP A 11 20.97 8.39 1.29
C ASP A 11 19.74 7.88 2.03
N ALA A 12 18.58 8.42 1.66
CA ALA A 12 17.32 8.00 2.28
C ALA A 12 17.12 6.52 1.94
N ASP A 13 17.34 5.65 2.93
CA ASP A 13 17.18 4.20 2.80
C ASP A 13 15.85 3.88 2.11
N ALA A 14 15.84 2.87 1.24
CA ALA A 14 14.62 2.46 0.58
C ALA A 14 13.55 2.07 1.63
N PRO A 15 12.37 2.71 1.62
CA PRO A 15 11.38 2.51 2.65
C PRO A 15 10.83 1.09 2.58
N LYS A 16 10.67 0.47 3.75
CA LYS A 16 10.11 -0.87 3.90
C LYS A 16 8.71 -0.77 4.48
N VAL A 17 7.88 -1.78 4.23
CA VAL A 17 6.59 -1.91 4.93
C VAL A 17 6.88 -2.18 6.40
N ALA A 18 6.51 -1.24 7.26
CA ALA A 18 6.65 -1.33 8.70
C ALA A 18 5.44 -2.06 9.31
N SER A 19 4.23 -1.73 8.86
CA SER A 19 3.00 -2.36 9.33
C SER A 19 1.84 -2.17 8.35
N ILE A 20 0.82 -3.02 8.50
CA ILE A 20 -0.49 -2.84 7.89
C ILE A 20 -1.48 -2.73 9.03
N THR A 21 -2.15 -1.60 9.16
CA THR A 21 -3.11 -1.33 10.24
C THR A 21 -4.52 -1.26 9.68
N HIS A 22 -5.49 -1.75 10.46
CA HIS A 22 -6.90 -1.65 10.12
C HIS A 22 -7.30 -0.16 10.01
N LEU A 23 -7.97 0.21 8.93
CA LEU A 23 -8.55 1.54 8.76
C LEU A 23 -10.06 1.52 9.04
N GLN A 24 -10.77 0.58 8.41
CA GLN A 24 -12.21 0.46 8.54
C GLN A 24 -12.72 -0.92 8.13
N ASN A 25 -13.84 -1.33 8.71
CA ASN A 25 -14.59 -2.49 8.27
C ASN A 25 -15.37 -2.16 6.98
N GLY A 26 -15.52 -3.18 6.14
CA GLY A 26 -16.47 -3.13 5.04
C GLY A 26 -17.89 -3.34 5.56
N VAL A 27 -18.84 -2.62 4.97
CA VAL A 27 -20.27 -2.83 5.19
C VAL A 27 -20.88 -3.13 3.83
N GLU A 28 -21.59 -4.26 3.73
CA GLU A 28 -22.23 -4.68 2.49
C GLU A 28 -23.03 -3.54 1.86
N ASN A 29 -22.81 -3.32 0.56
CA ASN A 29 -23.48 -2.27 -0.22
C ASN A 29 -23.27 -0.83 0.29
N SER A 30 -22.29 -0.58 1.15
CA SER A 30 -22.05 0.75 1.73
C SER A 30 -20.59 1.18 1.67
N THR A 31 -19.72 0.53 2.45
CA THR A 31 -18.31 0.93 2.58
C THR A 31 -17.37 -0.21 2.25
N TRP A 32 -16.23 0.15 1.67
CA TRP A 32 -15.14 -0.79 1.41
C TRP A 32 -14.37 -1.08 2.70
N PRO A 33 -13.91 -2.32 2.93
CA PRO A 33 -12.91 -2.57 3.96
C PRO A 33 -11.60 -1.86 3.57
N GLY A 34 -10.85 -1.39 4.57
CA GLY A 34 -9.66 -0.59 4.33
C GLY A 34 -8.55 -0.87 5.34
N TRP A 35 -7.32 -0.66 4.86
CA TRP A 35 -6.10 -0.74 5.66
C TRP A 35 -5.14 0.39 5.29
N THR A 36 -4.33 0.79 6.26
CA THR A 36 -3.22 1.72 6.06
C THR A 36 -1.92 0.94 6.00
N VAL A 37 -1.14 1.14 4.94
CA VAL A 37 0.22 0.59 4.80
C VAL A 37 1.20 1.64 5.28
N ASN A 38 1.88 1.37 6.41
CA ASN A 38 2.84 2.27 7.00
C ASN A 38 4.25 1.88 6.54
N LEU A 39 5.03 2.86 6.09
CA LEU A 39 6.42 2.66 5.67
C LEU A 39 7.40 3.16 6.75
N THR A 40 8.62 2.62 6.76
CA THR A 40 9.64 2.91 7.78
C THR A 40 10.14 4.35 7.77
N ASN A 41 10.16 5.00 6.62
CA ASN A 41 10.73 6.33 6.43
C ASN A 41 10.21 6.97 5.14
N THR A 42 10.44 8.26 4.99
CA THR A 42 10.24 8.97 3.71
C THR A 42 11.36 8.62 2.73
N SER A 43 11.07 8.64 1.44
CA SER A 43 12.04 8.43 0.37
C SER A 43 12.06 9.61 -0.59
N THR A 44 13.23 9.93 -1.12
CA THR A 44 13.42 10.89 -2.23
C THR A 44 13.33 10.21 -3.60
N THR A 45 13.22 8.88 -3.64
CA THR A 45 13.09 8.07 -4.86
C THR A 45 11.81 7.25 -4.87
N SER A 46 11.27 7.01 -6.06
CA SER A 46 10.07 6.18 -6.23
C SER A 46 10.30 4.77 -5.72
N THR A 47 9.46 4.33 -4.77
CA THR A 47 9.50 2.97 -4.23
C THR A 47 8.26 2.20 -4.65
N LYS A 48 8.45 0.94 -5.07
CA LYS A 48 7.35 0.04 -5.41
C LYS A 48 6.95 -0.78 -4.18
N VAL A 49 5.72 -0.60 -3.73
CA VAL A 49 5.08 -1.46 -2.73
C VAL A 49 4.17 -2.44 -3.47
N GLN A 50 4.21 -3.71 -3.08
CA GLN A 50 3.34 -4.76 -3.61
C GLN A 50 2.51 -5.36 -2.47
N LEU A 51 1.21 -5.45 -2.67
CA LEU A 51 0.30 -6.11 -1.73
C LEU A 51 -0.20 -7.44 -2.34
N ASN A 52 -0.12 -8.51 -1.57
CA ASN A 52 -0.59 -9.84 -1.98
C ASN A 52 -1.94 -10.14 -1.31
N PHE A 53 -2.91 -10.57 -2.11
CA PHE A 53 -4.22 -11.02 -1.63
C PHE A 53 -4.31 -12.54 -1.86
N ASN A 54 -4.19 -13.32 -0.78
CA ASN A 54 -4.01 -14.78 -0.87
C ASN A 54 -5.29 -15.55 -0.51
N ASP A 55 -5.92 -16.09 -1.55
CA ASP A 55 -7.18 -16.85 -1.48
C ASP A 55 -7.18 -18.05 -0.53
N GLY A 56 -6.03 -18.66 -0.28
CA GLY A 56 -5.95 -19.85 0.58
C GLY A 56 -6.27 -19.61 2.06
N LEU A 57 -6.45 -18.36 2.51
CA LEU A 57 -6.63 -18.01 3.92
C LEU A 57 -7.94 -17.26 4.22
N HIS A 58 -8.75 -16.93 3.21
CA HIS A 58 -10.02 -16.24 3.42
C HIS A 58 -11.21 -17.20 3.27
N GLN A 59 -12.30 -16.85 3.95
CA GLN A 59 -13.58 -17.58 3.89
C GLN A 59 -14.56 -16.98 2.87
N ALA A 60 -14.15 -15.90 2.19
CA ALA A 60 -14.97 -15.16 1.24
C ALA A 60 -14.62 -15.56 -0.20
N ASP A 61 -15.65 -15.67 -1.04
CA ASP A 61 -15.53 -16.14 -2.41
C ASP A 61 -15.34 -14.96 -3.39
N PHE A 62 -14.26 -15.02 -4.18
CA PHE A 62 -13.97 -14.02 -5.22
C PHE A 62 -15.08 -13.98 -6.28
N GLY A 63 -15.61 -12.80 -6.56
CA GLY A 63 -16.68 -12.57 -7.52
C GLY A 63 -18.10 -12.75 -6.95
N ALA A 64 -18.24 -13.39 -5.78
CA ALA A 64 -19.51 -13.50 -5.06
C ALA A 64 -19.56 -12.48 -3.90
N ASP A 65 -18.60 -12.55 -2.99
CA ASP A 65 -18.56 -11.71 -1.78
C ASP A 65 -17.79 -10.40 -2.00
N TYR A 66 -16.83 -10.41 -2.93
CA TYR A 66 -16.04 -9.23 -3.29
C TYR A 66 -15.60 -9.24 -4.75
N ASN A 67 -15.45 -8.05 -5.34
CA ASN A 67 -15.20 -7.88 -6.77
C ASN A 67 -13.71 -7.83 -7.17
N GLY A 68 -12.80 -8.00 -6.21
CA GLY A 68 -11.36 -8.00 -6.48
C GLY A 68 -10.74 -6.64 -6.80
N LYS A 69 -11.44 -5.53 -6.57
CA LYS A 69 -10.89 -4.19 -6.82
C LYS A 69 -10.17 -3.66 -5.58
N VAL A 70 -9.01 -3.06 -5.80
CA VAL A 70 -8.21 -2.40 -4.76
C VAL A 70 -8.05 -0.94 -5.14
N HIS A 71 -8.65 -0.04 -4.36
CA HIS A 71 -8.45 1.40 -4.50
C HIS A 71 -7.31 1.86 -3.61
N VAL A 72 -6.33 2.54 -4.21
CA VAL A 72 -5.17 3.06 -3.50
C VAL A 72 -5.31 4.56 -3.34
N TYR A 73 -5.15 5.04 -2.12
CA TYR A 73 -5.23 6.45 -1.76
C TYR A 73 -3.94 6.89 -1.07
N THR A 74 -3.63 8.19 -1.14
CA THR A 74 -2.70 8.82 -0.21
C THR A 74 -3.31 8.85 1.20
N THR A 75 -2.48 9.07 2.22
CA THR A 75 -2.95 9.28 3.60
C THR A 75 -3.84 10.52 3.75
N SER A 76 -3.75 11.47 2.82
CA SER A 76 -4.65 12.64 2.73
C SER A 76 -5.97 12.35 2.00
N GLY A 77 -6.20 11.12 1.54
CA GLY A 77 -7.43 10.70 0.87
C GLY A 77 -7.47 10.95 -0.65
N ALA A 78 -6.36 11.36 -1.27
CA ALA A 78 -6.31 11.53 -2.72
C ALA A 78 -6.23 10.16 -3.41
N PHE A 79 -7.13 9.89 -4.35
CA PHE A 79 -7.13 8.66 -5.14
C PHE A 79 -5.91 8.60 -6.06
N LEU A 80 -5.22 7.46 -6.05
CA LEU A 80 -4.05 7.21 -6.89
C LEU A 80 -4.37 6.27 -8.05
N LYS A 81 -4.93 5.09 -7.76
CA LYS A 81 -5.25 4.07 -8.76
C LYS A 81 -6.26 3.03 -8.26
N GLU A 82 -6.94 2.38 -9.20
CA GLU A 82 -7.64 1.10 -8.99
C GLU A 82 -6.77 -0.03 -9.57
N VAL A 83 -6.60 -1.11 -8.81
CA VAL A 83 -6.05 -2.36 -9.31
C VAL A 83 -7.14 -3.42 -9.31
N ASN A 84 -7.35 -4.06 -10.46
CA ASN A 84 -8.24 -5.21 -10.60
C ASN A 84 -7.42 -6.49 -10.38
N LEU A 85 -7.63 -7.18 -9.26
CA LEU A 85 -6.95 -8.43 -8.93
C LEU A 85 -7.42 -9.54 -9.88
N ASN A 86 -6.47 -10.31 -10.42
CA ASN A 86 -6.75 -11.43 -11.31
C ASN A 86 -5.54 -12.37 -11.41
N SER A 87 -5.71 -13.48 -12.12
CA SER A 87 -4.64 -14.46 -12.32
C SER A 87 -3.41 -13.89 -13.05
N SER A 88 -3.57 -12.92 -13.95
CA SER A 88 -2.44 -12.35 -14.70
C SER A 88 -1.51 -11.48 -13.85
N ASN A 89 -2.02 -10.86 -12.78
CA ASN A 89 -1.20 -10.16 -11.78
C ASN A 89 -0.90 -11.03 -10.55
N GLY A 90 -1.28 -12.31 -10.56
CA GLY A 90 -1.07 -13.22 -9.44
C GLY A 90 -1.75 -12.77 -8.14
N TRP A 91 -2.88 -12.06 -8.27
CA TRP A 91 -3.64 -11.48 -7.15
C TRP A 91 -2.84 -10.45 -6.35
N ARG A 92 -2.14 -9.55 -7.07
CA ARG A 92 -1.24 -8.53 -6.52
C ARG A 92 -1.63 -7.12 -6.95
N ALA A 93 -1.51 -6.16 -6.01
CA ALA A 93 -1.74 -4.73 -6.24
C ALA A 93 -0.46 -3.87 -6.14
#